data_AF-A0A8T5USN6-F1
#
_entry.id   AF-A0A8T5USN6-F1
#
_cell.length_a   1.000
_cell.length_b   1.000
_cell.length_c   1.000
_cell.angle_alpha   90.00
_cell.angle_beta   90.00
_cell.angle_gamma   90.00
#
_symmetry.space_group_name_H-M   'P 1'
#
loop_
_entity.id
_entity.type
_entity.pdbx_description
1 polymer ?
#
loop_
_entity_poly.entity_id
_entity_poly.type
_entity_poly.pdbx_seq_one_letter_code
_entity_poly.pdbx_strand_id
1 'polypeptide(L)'
;MSVLTRKQFLKRSKSCINETGNQALLISELINLEKEEKIDNQEAYKKIKGIMKGVETAFFRYEVLSPPDNCVSLHLKILHSLITLQESVAANYDFVVFSDDHEKEKAEKLEESSNLLDKFRLEFRPITTEVDSLLMK
;
A
#
# COMPACT_ATOMS: atom_id res chain seq x y z
N MET A 1 -20.60 -2.60 -16.52
CA MET A 1 -19.77 -3.70 -16.00
C MET A 1 -20.68 -4.76 -15.41
N SER A 2 -20.41 -6.05 -15.61
CA SER A 2 -21.20 -7.12 -14.98
C SER A 2 -20.79 -7.27 -13.50
N VAL A 3 -21.79 -7.42 -12.63
CA VAL A 3 -21.57 -7.63 -11.19
C VAL A 3 -20.86 -8.96 -10.98
N LEU A 4 -19.78 -8.96 -10.20
CA LEU A 4 -19.05 -10.19 -9.87
C LEU A 4 -19.87 -11.05 -8.91
N THR A 5 -19.75 -12.37 -9.05
CA THR A 5 -20.19 -13.26 -7.96
C THR A 5 -19.36 -13.00 -6.70
N ARG A 6 -19.94 -13.23 -5.52
CA ARG A 6 -19.25 -13.11 -4.23
C ARG A 6 -17.92 -13.86 -4.22
N LYS A 7 -17.89 -15.11 -4.72
CA LYS A 7 -16.66 -15.93 -4.76
C LYS A 7 -15.59 -15.33 -5.67
N GLN A 8 -15.97 -14.77 -6.83
CA GLN A 8 -15.01 -14.10 -7.73
C GLN A 8 -14.47 -12.81 -7.11
N PHE A 9 -15.34 -11.99 -6.51
CA PHE A 9 -14.95 -10.77 -5.82
C PHE A 9 -13.95 -11.05 -4.68
N LEU A 10 -14.24 -12.05 -3.84
CA LEU A 10 -13.36 -12.42 -2.72
C LEU A 10 -12.00 -12.95 -3.19
N LYS A 11 -11.96 -13.75 -4.26
CA LYS A 11 -10.68 -14.20 -4.85
C LYS A 11 -9.83 -13.05 -5.37
N ARG A 12 -10.46 -12.09 -6.06
CA ARG A 12 -9.76 -10.88 -6.54
C ARG A 12 -9.29 -9.99 -5.40
N SER A 13 -10.10 -9.87 -4.35
CA SER A 13 -9.72 -9.19 -3.10
C SER A 13 -8.52 -9.85 -2.44
N LYS A 14 -8.48 -11.18 -2.37
CA LYS A 14 -7.31 -11.89 -1.83
C LYS A 14 -6.05 -11.67 -2.68
N SER A 15 -6.16 -11.67 -4.01
CA SER A 15 -5.03 -11.35 -4.90
C SER A 15 -4.50 -9.95 -4.63
N CYS A 16 -5.39 -8.96 -4.58
CA CYS A 16 -5.04 -7.58 -4.27
C CYS A 16 -4.36 -7.46 -2.90
N ILE A 17 -4.92 -8.09 -1.86
CA ILE A 17 -4.30 -8.11 -0.52
C ILE A 17 -2.88 -8.70 -0.54
N ASN A 18 -2.66 -9.79 -1.27
CA ASN A 18 -1.31 -10.38 -1.36
C ASN A 18 -0.35 -9.45 -2.12
N GLU A 19 -0.79 -8.85 -3.23
CA GLU A 19 0.00 -7.90 -4.02
C GLU A 19 0.37 -6.66 -3.19
N THR A 20 -0.59 -6.09 -2.48
CA THR A 20 -0.40 -4.93 -1.59
C THR A 20 0.48 -5.26 -0.39
N GLY A 21 0.30 -6.44 0.21
CA GLY A 21 1.16 -6.91 1.29
C GLY A 21 2.62 -7.00 0.88
N ASN A 22 2.90 -7.46 -0.35
CA ASN A 22 4.25 -7.45 -0.90
C ASN A 22 4.81 -6.03 -1.06
N GLN A 23 4.01 -5.08 -1.56
CA GLN A 23 4.45 -3.68 -1.65
C GLN A 23 4.73 -3.07 -0.27
N ALA A 24 3.92 -3.40 0.73
CA ALA A 24 4.11 -2.95 2.11
C ALA A 24 5.42 -3.48 2.74
N LEU A 25 5.85 -4.68 2.37
CA LEU A 25 7.16 -5.21 2.78
C LEU A 25 8.30 -4.46 2.11
N LEU A 26 8.19 -4.20 0.80
CA LEU A 26 9.23 -3.49 0.05
C LEU A 26 9.44 -2.05 0.55
N ILE A 27 8.35 -1.31 0.83
CA ILE A 27 8.47 0.04 1.39
C ILE A 27 9.03 0.01 2.82
N SER A 28 8.69 -1.00 3.61
CA SER A 28 9.28 -1.16 4.95
C SER A 28 10.78 -1.38 4.89
N GLU A 29 11.24 -2.21 3.95
CA GLU A 29 12.66 -2.47 3.75
C GLU A 29 13.38 -1.19 3.33
N LEU A 30 12.81 -0.45 2.38
CA LEU A 30 13.38 0.82 1.92
C LEU A 30 13.50 1.84 3.06
N ILE A 31 12.42 2.08 3.81
CA ILE A 31 12.42 2.98 4.97
C ILE A 31 13.51 2.60 5.99
N ASN A 32 13.68 1.31 6.26
CA ASN A 32 14.71 0.85 7.20
C ASN A 32 16.11 1.10 6.67
N LEU A 33 16.37 0.83 5.38
CA LEU A 33 17.65 1.13 4.76
C LEU A 33 17.96 2.63 4.78
N GLU A 34 16.95 3.48 4.57
CA GLU A 34 17.08 4.94 4.62
C GLU A 34 17.38 5.44 6.04
N LYS A 35 16.66 4.93 7.05
CA LYS A 35 16.90 5.25 8.48
C LYS A 35 18.28 4.82 8.95
N GLU A 36 18.79 3.71 8.42
CA GLU A 36 20.11 3.18 8.75
C GLU A 36 21.22 3.78 7.87
N GLU A 37 20.88 4.69 6.95
CA GLU A 37 21.80 5.31 5.97
C GLU A 37 22.57 4.26 5.14
N LYS A 38 21.94 3.10 4.87
CA LYS A 38 22.51 1.96 4.15
C LYS A 38 22.16 1.92 2.67
N ILE A 39 21.56 2.98 2.15
CA ILE A 39 21.18 3.11 0.75
C ILE A 39 21.48 4.51 0.26
N ASP A 40 22.04 4.64 -0.94
CA ASP A 40 22.23 5.93 -1.57
C ASP A 40 20.94 6.45 -2.21
N ASN A 41 20.88 7.76 -2.43
CA ASN A 41 19.69 8.43 -2.96
C ASN A 41 19.27 7.90 -4.34
N GLN A 42 20.22 7.57 -5.23
CA GLN A 42 19.92 7.11 -6.58
C GLN A 42 19.29 5.71 -6.55
N GLU A 43 19.79 4.82 -5.70
CA GLU A 43 19.20 3.50 -5.48
C GLU A 43 17.82 3.62 -4.81
N ALA A 44 17.69 4.46 -3.78
CA ALA A 44 16.41 4.73 -3.11
C ALA A 44 15.36 5.22 -4.11
N TYR A 45 15.71 6.17 -4.97
CA TYR A 45 14.85 6.71 -6.02
C TYR A 45 14.34 5.64 -6.99
N LYS A 46 15.22 4.72 -7.41
CA LYS A 46 14.82 3.60 -8.28
C LYS A 46 13.85 2.65 -7.58
N LYS A 47 14.13 2.30 -6.31
CA LYS A 47 13.28 1.40 -5.52
C LYS A 47 11.91 2.02 -5.29
N ILE A 48 11.83 3.28 -4.84
CA ILE A 48 10.55 3.93 -4.56
C ILE A 48 9.68 4.05 -5.82
N LYS A 49 10.26 4.37 -6.98
CA LYS A 49 9.51 4.37 -8.26
C LYS A 49 8.91 2.99 -8.60
N GLY A 50 9.66 1.92 -8.32
CA GLY A 50 9.18 0.56 -8.50
C GLY A 50 7.99 0.24 -7.58
N ILE A 51 8.10 0.62 -6.31
CA ILE A 51 7.05 0.44 -5.30
C ILE A 51 5.80 1.25 -5.67
N MET A 52 5.95 2.53 -6.01
CA MET A 52 4.86 3.40 -6.47
C MET A 52 4.05 2.74 -7.59
N LYS A 53 4.74 2.29 -8.65
CA LYS A 53 4.09 1.61 -9.78
C LYS A 53 3.37 0.34 -9.35
N GLY A 54 3.94 -0.41 -8.40
CA GLY A 54 3.32 -1.61 -7.84
C GLY A 54 2.01 -1.31 -7.11
N VAL A 55 2.02 -0.28 -6.25
CA VAL A 55 0.84 0.17 -5.50
C VAL A 55 -0.24 0.71 -6.44
N GLU A 56 0.12 1.58 -7.38
CA GLU A 56 -0.80 2.13 -8.39
C GLU A 56 -1.47 1.02 -9.21
N THR A 57 -0.68 0.03 -9.65
CA THR A 57 -1.20 -1.11 -10.42
C THR A 57 -2.20 -1.92 -9.61
N ALA A 58 -1.91 -2.17 -8.33
CA ALA A 58 -2.83 -2.88 -7.44
C ALA A 58 -4.13 -2.07 -7.21
N PHE A 59 -4.01 -0.76 -6.99
CA PHE A 59 -5.14 0.15 -6.81
C PHE A 59 -6.07 0.15 -8.02
N PHE A 60 -5.55 0.48 -9.22
CA PHE A 60 -6.40 0.58 -10.41
C PHE A 60 -7.06 -0.73 -10.79
N ARG A 61 -6.37 -1.87 -10.60
CA ARG A 61 -6.97 -3.20 -10.82
C ARG A 61 -8.12 -3.49 -9.87
N TYR A 62 -8.04 -2.99 -8.64
CA TYR A 62 -9.02 -3.25 -7.60
C TYR A 62 -10.19 -2.26 -7.65
N GLU A 63 -9.94 -0.98 -7.90
CA GLU A 63 -10.94 0.10 -7.99
C GLU A 63 -12.06 -0.20 -8.99
N VAL A 64 -11.71 -0.76 -10.14
CA VAL A 64 -12.69 -1.04 -11.22
C VAL A 64 -13.56 -2.27 -10.94
N LEU A 65 -13.37 -2.98 -9.83
CA LEU A 65 -14.19 -4.14 -9.50
C LEU A 65 -15.62 -3.71 -9.15
N SER A 66 -16.59 -4.44 -9.66
CA SER A 66 -18.00 -4.28 -9.29
C SER A 66 -18.36 -5.31 -8.21
N PRO A 67 -18.37 -4.93 -6.92
CA PRO A 67 -18.73 -5.85 -5.84
C PRO A 67 -20.23 -6.17 -5.87
N PRO A 68 -20.65 -7.37 -5.42
CA PRO A 68 -22.04 -7.59 -5.05
C PRO A 68 -22.39 -6.75 -3.79
N ASP A 69 -23.68 -6.43 -3.61
CA ASP A 69 -24.16 -5.51 -2.56
C ASP A 69 -23.64 -5.86 -1.16
N ASN A 70 -23.61 -7.15 -0.81
CA ASN A 70 -23.14 -7.63 0.48
C ASN A 70 -21.61 -7.56 0.68
N CYS A 71 -20.86 -7.10 -0.32
CA CYS A 71 -19.40 -6.96 -0.30
C CYS A 71 -18.94 -5.50 -0.49
N VAL A 72 -19.85 -4.54 -0.66
CA VAL A 72 -19.52 -3.12 -0.86
C VAL A 72 -18.69 -2.57 0.30
N SER A 73 -19.07 -2.87 1.55
CA SER A 73 -18.31 -2.42 2.72
C SER A 73 -16.87 -2.93 2.70
N LEU A 74 -16.66 -4.22 2.39
CA LEU A 74 -15.33 -4.83 2.29
C LEU A 74 -14.51 -4.21 1.15
N HIS A 75 -15.14 -3.96 0.00
CA HIS A 75 -14.50 -3.29 -1.13
C HIS A 75 -13.97 -1.91 -0.75
N LEU A 76 -14.79 -1.09 -0.07
CA LEU A 76 -14.39 0.24 0.39
C LEU A 76 -13.26 0.18 1.44
N LYS A 77 -13.30 -0.78 2.37
CA LYS A 77 -12.20 -0.97 3.34
C LYS A 77 -10.87 -1.28 2.66
N ILE A 78 -10.88 -2.16 1.65
CA ILE A 78 -9.67 -2.50 0.89
C ILE A 78 -9.16 -1.28 0.11
N LEU A 79 -10.04 -0.53 -0.55
CA LEU A 79 -9.67 0.71 -1.24
C LEU A 79 -9.05 1.74 -0.29
N HIS A 80 -9.65 1.94 0.89
CA HIS A 80 -9.10 2.86 1.89
C HIS A 80 -7.68 2.45 2.30
N SER A 81 -7.48 1.16 2.57
CA SER A 81 -6.16 0.65 2.95
C SER A 81 -5.12 0.81 1.83
N LEU A 82 -5.51 0.59 0.56
CA LEU A 82 -4.64 0.85 -0.59
C LEU A 82 -4.23 2.33 -0.68
N ILE A 83 -5.16 3.25 -0.43
CA ILE A 83 -4.90 4.70 -0.41
C ILE A 83 -3.89 5.04 0.69
N THR A 84 -4.06 4.51 1.91
CA THR A 84 -3.10 4.75 3.00
C THR A 84 -1.70 4.24 2.69
N LEU A 85 -1.56 3.09 2.01
CA LEU A 85 -0.26 2.64 1.53
C LEU A 85 0.31 3.58 0.46
N GLN A 86 -0.52 4.06 -0.47
CA GLN A 86 -0.11 5.01 -1.49
C GLN A 86 0.38 6.33 -0.88
N GLU A 87 -0.28 6.84 0.16
CA GLU A 87 0.16 8.02 0.91
C GLU A 87 1.52 7.79 1.59
N SER A 88 1.73 6.63 2.23
CA SER A 88 3.03 6.26 2.83
C SER A 88 4.16 6.25 1.79
N VAL A 89 3.91 5.66 0.62
CA VAL A 89 4.86 5.59 -0.48
C VAL A 89 5.11 6.97 -1.09
N ALA A 90 4.09 7.82 -1.20
CA ALA A 90 4.25 9.20 -1.68
C ALA A 90 5.09 10.05 -0.72
N ALA A 91 4.86 9.94 0.59
CA ALA A 91 5.68 10.62 1.59
C ALA A 91 7.15 10.14 1.53
N ASN A 92 7.39 8.84 1.33
CA ASN A 92 8.75 8.33 1.14
C ASN A 92 9.40 8.84 -0.14
N TYR A 93 8.63 8.92 -1.23
CA TYR A 93 9.12 9.52 -2.47
C TYR A 93 9.55 10.97 -2.26
N ASP A 94 8.75 11.77 -1.55
CA ASP A 94 9.08 13.14 -1.19
C ASP A 94 10.40 13.21 -0.41
N PHE A 95 10.59 12.33 0.60
CA PHE A 95 11.85 12.19 1.33
C PHE A 95 13.04 11.95 0.38
N VAL A 96 12.90 11.06 -0.59
CA VAL A 96 13.97 10.73 -1.53
C VAL A 96 14.30 11.89 -2.48
N VAL A 97 13.30 12.67 -2.91
CA VAL A 97 13.53 13.76 -3.88
C VAL A 97 13.89 15.10 -3.25
N PHE A 98 13.69 15.26 -1.93
CA PHE A 98 14.14 16.46 -1.24
C PHE A 98 15.66 16.63 -1.34
N SER A 99 16.09 17.86 -1.62
CA SER A 99 17.51 18.21 -1.58
C SER A 99 18.00 18.27 -0.14
N ASP A 100 19.31 18.17 0.04
CA ASP A 100 19.95 18.24 1.35
C ASP A 100 19.85 19.64 1.99
N ASP A 101 19.43 20.66 1.24
CA ASP A 101 19.13 21.99 1.80
C ASP A 101 17.80 22.03 2.61
N HIS A 102 17.04 20.94 2.59
CA HIS A 102 15.73 20.78 3.25
C HIS A 102 15.74 19.61 4.26
N GLU A 103 16.81 19.46 5.06
CA GLU A 103 16.96 18.34 6.01
C GLU A 103 15.77 18.16 6.95
N LYS A 104 15.16 19.25 7.42
CA LYS A 104 14.02 19.20 8.34
C LYS A 104 12.78 18.61 7.66
N GLU A 105 12.39 19.16 6.51
CA GLU A 105 11.25 18.70 5.72
C GLU A 105 11.46 17.25 5.26
N LYS A 106 12.70 16.91 4.90
CA LYS A 106 13.11 15.56 4.55
C LYS A 106 12.87 14.60 5.72
N ALA A 107 13.36 14.91 6.92
CA ALA A 107 13.13 14.09 8.12
C ALA A 107 11.64 13.93 8.44
N GLU A 108 10.85 15.01 8.33
CA GLU A 108 9.40 14.98 8.55
C GLU A 108 8.70 14.00 7.58
N LYS A 109 9.13 13.94 6.32
CA LYS A 109 8.58 13.00 5.32
C LYS A 109 8.92 11.55 5.58
N LEU A 110 10.14 11.26 6.06
CA LEU A 110 10.52 9.89 6.43
C LEU A 110 9.70 9.39 7.63
N GLU A 111 9.46 10.27 8.60
CA GLU A 111 8.61 9.99 9.75
C GLU A 111 7.14 9.82 9.33
N GLU A 112 6.60 10.73 8.51
CA GLU A 112 5.25 10.65 7.95
C GLU A 112 5.03 9.32 7.22
N SER A 113 5.98 8.93 6.36
CA SER A 113 5.92 7.67 5.63
C SER A 113 5.87 6.45 6.56
N SER A 114 6.69 6.45 7.61
CA SER A 114 6.69 5.37 8.62
C SER A 114 5.36 5.29 9.36
N ASN A 115 4.85 6.43 9.81
CA ASN A 115 3.59 6.49 10.56
C ASN A 115 2.40 6.03 9.71
N LEU A 116 2.36 6.42 8.43
CA LEU A 116 1.34 5.97 7.49
C LEU A 116 1.46 4.46 7.21
N LEU A 117 2.67 3.92 7.11
CA LEU A 117 2.89 2.49 6.93
C LEU A 117 2.40 1.68 8.14
N ASP A 118 2.62 2.18 9.36
CA ASP A 118 2.14 1.53 10.58
C ASP A 118 0.61 1.62 10.69
N LYS A 119 0.01 2.77 10.35
CA LYS A 119 -1.44 2.91 10.22
C LYS A 119 -2.00 1.90 9.21
N PHE A 120 -1.41 1.81 8.02
CA PHE A 120 -1.78 0.82 7.01
C PHE A 120 -1.77 -0.59 7.60
N ARG A 121 -0.69 -1.00 8.29
CA ARG A 121 -0.56 -2.36 8.86
C ARG A 121 -1.66 -2.67 9.87
N LEU A 122 -2.01 -1.70 10.72
CA LEU A 122 -3.07 -1.85 11.72
C LEU A 122 -4.44 -2.07 11.08
N GLU A 123 -4.75 -1.34 10.00
CA GLU A 123 -6.01 -1.43 9.28
C GLU A 123 -6.07 -2.65 8.34
N PHE A 124 -4.95 -3.05 7.76
CA PHE A 124 -4.87 -4.09 6.74
C PHE A 124 -4.98 -5.51 7.30
N ARG A 125 -4.48 -5.74 8.52
CA ARG A 125 -4.50 -7.07 9.15
C ARG A 125 -5.92 -7.60 9.41
N PRO A 126 -6.87 -6.81 9.97
CA PRO A 126 -8.27 -7.23 10.09
C PRO A 126 -8.91 -7.55 8.74
N ILE A 127 -8.64 -6.75 7.71
CA ILE A 127 -9.19 -6.94 6.35
C ILE A 127 -8.74 -8.30 5.77
N THR A 128 -7.45 -8.62 5.92
CA THR A 128 -6.89 -9.90 5.46
C THR A 128 -7.60 -11.08 6.11
N THR A 129 -7.81 -10.99 7.43
CA THR A 129 -8.51 -12.03 8.21
C THR A 129 -9.97 -12.16 7.80
N GLU A 130 -10.66 -11.04 7.54
CA GLU A 130 -12.04 -11.01 7.06
C GLU A 130 -12.18 -11.71 5.70
N VAL A 131 -11.31 -11.40 4.74
CA VAL A 131 -11.33 -12.03 3.40
C VAL A 131 -11.08 -13.54 3.48
N ASP A 132 -10.10 -13.97 4.27
CA ASP A 132 -9.77 -15.39 4.42
C ASP A 132 -10.94 -16.17 5.04
N SER A 133 -11.57 -15.62 6.07
CA SER A 133 -12.76 -16.20 6.70
C SER A 133 -13.93 -16.32 5.72
N LEU A 134 -14.17 -15.30 4.89
CA LEU A 134 -15.26 -15.30 3.91
C LEU A 134 -15.00 -16.27 2.73
N LEU A 135 -13.74 -16.63 2.45
CA LEU A 135 -13.37 -17.59 1.41
C LEU A 135 -13.44 -19.05 1.88
N MET A 136 -13.30 -19.30 3.18
CA MET A 136 -13.44 -20.63 3.77
C MET A 136 -14.90 -21.04 4.00
N LYS A 137 -15.83 -20.07 3.95
CA LYS A 137 -17.29 -20.28 4.03
C LYS A 137 -17.89 -20.49 2.64
#